data_AF-A0A2G8SR38-F1
#
_entry.id   AF-A0A2G8SR38-F1
#
_cell.length_a   1.000
_cell.length_b   1.000
_cell.length_c   1.000
_cell.angle_alpha   90.00
_cell.angle_beta   90.00
_cell.angle_gamma   90.00
#
_symmetry.space_group_name_H-M   'P 1'
#
loop_
_entity.id
_entity.type
_entity.pdbx_description
1 polymer ?
#
loop_
_entity_poly.entity_id
_entity_poly.type
_entity_poly.pdbx_seq_one_letter_code
_entity_poly.pdbx_strand_id
1 'polypeptide(L)'
;MTPVDPVFLLIPLLRVTQPVILSLLVHTPCAEFLEQTTGSGNFLPPEDLIEDAASKLLSGNSQPILSPDDVQHLSSLRCVQAAMRHVCDYKEITAEVVVYRYSAERVQTYLRTKAARLSQKDVSELSRTLTRGFAKDGLMEDGREDILNAARLRAACDLVSHYLARDIYESLLSSYDFAALDIHMKILKDEAMAVAAAKMNAIEAKESGDSKETNDQTNDKKRKPRNSAGVEKLKKANTKGMAKLSTFFQQKK
;
A
#
# COMPACT_ATOMS: atom_id res chain seq x y z
N MET A 1 5.45 -22.73 -1.72
CA MET A 1 5.46 -21.62 -2.70
C MET A 1 4.03 -21.12 -2.86
N THR A 2 3.79 -19.81 -2.87
CA THR A 2 2.45 -19.23 -3.00
C THR A 2 2.17 -18.89 -4.46
N PRO A 3 1.01 -19.29 -5.03
CA PRO A 3 0.67 -18.97 -6.41
C PRO A 3 0.46 -17.47 -6.58
N VAL A 4 0.95 -16.94 -7.70
CA VAL A 4 0.74 -15.54 -8.10
C VAL A 4 -0.18 -15.51 -9.31
N ASP A 5 -1.08 -14.54 -9.33
CA ASP A 5 -1.97 -14.33 -10.46
C ASP A 5 -1.22 -13.62 -11.59
N PRO A 6 -1.16 -14.20 -12.80
CA PRO A 6 -0.37 -13.66 -13.93
C PRO A 6 -0.83 -12.27 -14.38
N VAL A 7 -2.07 -11.85 -14.07
CA VAL A 7 -2.54 -10.48 -14.39
C VAL A 7 -1.63 -9.41 -13.78
N PHE A 8 -1.11 -9.63 -12.57
CA PHE A 8 -0.24 -8.65 -11.91
C PHE A 8 1.14 -8.53 -12.55
N LEU A 9 1.57 -9.54 -13.31
CA LEU A 9 2.78 -9.46 -14.14
C LEU A 9 2.49 -8.77 -15.48
N LEU A 10 1.31 -9.04 -16.04
CA LEU A 10 0.88 -8.49 -17.32
C LEU A 10 0.58 -6.99 -17.26
N ILE A 11 0.02 -6.47 -16.17
CA ILE A 11 -0.32 -5.04 -16.04
C ILE A 11 0.90 -4.12 -16.29
N PRO A 12 2.01 -4.23 -15.55
CA PRO A 12 3.16 -3.36 -15.77
C PRO A 12 3.84 -3.61 -17.13
N LEU A 13 3.82 -4.86 -17.60
CA LEU A 13 4.37 -5.24 -18.91
C LEU A 13 3.59 -4.58 -20.05
N LEU A 14 2.29 -4.81 -20.13
CA LEU A 14 1.46 -4.34 -21.24
C LEU A 14 1.18 -2.83 -21.17
N ARG A 15 1.30 -2.21 -20.00
CA ARG A 15 1.10 -0.78 -19.86
C ARG A 15 2.09 0.04 -20.71
N VAL A 16 3.31 -0.44 -20.93
CA VAL A 16 4.30 0.29 -21.76
C VAL A 16 3.95 0.29 -23.25
N THR A 17 3.01 -0.54 -23.70
CA THR A 17 2.54 -0.54 -25.09
C THR A 17 1.52 0.57 -25.37
N GLN A 18 0.94 1.16 -24.31
CA GLN A 18 0.07 2.30 -24.50
C GLN A 18 0.85 3.46 -25.11
N PRO A 19 0.30 4.13 -26.14
CA PRO A 19 0.89 5.38 -26.60
C PRO A 19 0.87 6.32 -25.40
N VAL A 20 2.04 6.85 -25.05
CA VAL A 20 2.16 7.88 -24.02
C VAL A 20 1.36 9.08 -24.55
N ILE A 21 0.08 9.17 -24.15
CA ILE A 21 -0.65 10.41 -24.24
C ILE A 21 0.14 11.35 -23.34
N LEU A 22 0.89 12.22 -23.97
CA LEU A 22 1.78 13.24 -23.42
C LEU A 22 0.94 14.26 -22.61
N SER A 23 0.33 13.81 -21.52
CA SER A 23 -0.45 14.60 -20.57
C SER A 23 0.44 15.18 -19.45
N LEU A 24 1.75 15.17 -19.62
CA LEU A 24 2.67 15.93 -18.78
C LEU A 24 3.62 16.75 -19.66
N LEU A 25 3.05 17.76 -20.30
CA LEU A 25 3.75 19.02 -20.52
C LEU A 25 4.14 19.59 -19.16
N VAL A 26 5.43 19.50 -18.80
CA VAL A 26 6.13 20.62 -18.15
C VAL A 26 7.55 20.66 -18.74
N HIS A 27 7.78 21.61 -19.67
CA HIS A 27 9.05 22.03 -20.29
C HIS A 27 9.51 21.40 -21.63
N THR A 28 8.67 21.41 -22.67
CA THR A 28 9.25 21.41 -24.03
C THR A 28 8.39 22.25 -24.99
N PRO A 29 8.91 23.37 -25.54
CA PRO A 29 8.18 24.20 -26.48
C PRO A 29 8.49 23.75 -27.91
N CYS A 30 7.77 22.76 -28.42
CA CYS A 30 7.64 22.49 -29.86
C CYS A 30 6.25 21.88 -30.09
N ALA A 31 5.23 22.73 -30.04
CA ALA A 31 3.85 22.37 -30.32
C ALA A 31 3.52 22.67 -31.78
N GLU A 32 3.81 21.73 -32.68
CA GLU A 32 3.18 21.63 -34.01
C GLU A 32 3.11 20.15 -34.43
N PHE A 33 2.13 19.41 -33.88
CA PHE A 33 1.51 18.23 -34.50
C PHE A 33 0.29 17.85 -33.66
N LEU A 34 -0.75 18.68 -33.74
CA LEU A 34 -2.00 18.52 -33.02
C LEU A 34 -3.09 18.14 -34.02
N GLU A 35 -3.10 16.88 -34.46
CA GLU A 35 -4.24 16.29 -35.18
C GLU A 35 -4.30 14.78 -34.90
N GLN A 36 -5.41 14.37 -34.25
CA GLN A 36 -5.95 13.00 -34.23
C GLN A 36 -5.00 11.84 -33.89
N THR A 37 -4.87 11.53 -32.60
CA THR A 37 -4.89 10.12 -32.18
C THR A 37 -5.67 9.96 -30.87
N THR A 38 -6.98 9.73 -30.99
CA THR A 38 -7.68 8.71 -30.17
C THR A 38 -7.16 7.30 -30.53
N GLY A 39 -5.85 7.19 -30.72
CA GLY A 39 -5.12 6.05 -31.24
C GLY A 39 -5.03 5.02 -30.15
N SER A 40 -6.16 4.36 -29.88
CA SER A 40 -6.15 3.09 -29.20
C SER A 40 -5.16 2.22 -29.98
N GLY A 41 -4.07 1.77 -29.34
CA GLY A 41 -2.97 1.06 -30.00
C GLY A 41 -3.45 -0.06 -30.94
N ASN A 42 -2.65 -0.39 -31.94
CA ASN A 42 -3.00 -1.44 -32.89
C ASN A 42 -3.30 -2.76 -32.17
N PHE A 43 -4.31 -3.48 -32.65
CA PHE A 43 -4.57 -4.83 -32.18
C PHE A 43 -3.46 -5.75 -32.69
N LEU A 44 -2.82 -6.48 -31.77
CA LEU A 44 -1.70 -7.35 -32.06
C LEU A 44 -1.99 -8.78 -31.57
N PRO A 45 -1.46 -9.82 -32.21
CA PRO A 45 -1.40 -11.16 -31.64
C PRO A 45 -0.79 -11.13 -30.23
N PRO A 46 -1.12 -12.11 -29.36
CA PRO A 46 -0.68 -12.09 -27.97
C PRO A 46 0.85 -12.13 -27.82
N GLU A 47 1.55 -12.87 -28.69
CA GLU A 47 3.01 -12.98 -28.66
C GLU A 47 3.66 -11.66 -29.07
N ASP A 48 3.26 -11.10 -30.22
CA ASP A 48 3.75 -9.81 -30.73
C ASP A 48 3.53 -8.67 -29.73
N LEU A 49 2.38 -8.65 -29.03
CA LEU A 49 2.07 -7.63 -28.03
C LEU A 49 3.01 -7.70 -26.81
N ILE A 50 3.34 -8.91 -26.38
CA ILE A 50 4.24 -9.15 -25.24
C ILE A 50 5.70 -8.84 -25.64
N GLU A 51 6.10 -9.20 -26.86
CA GLU A 51 7.43 -8.90 -27.39
C GLU A 51 7.65 -7.39 -27.60
N ASP A 52 6.67 -6.67 -28.15
CA ASP A 52 6.69 -5.21 -28.25
C ASP A 52 6.82 -4.55 -26.87
N ALA A 53 6.06 -5.04 -25.89
CA ALA A 53 6.13 -4.58 -24.50
C ALA A 53 7.53 -4.78 -23.90
N ALA A 54 8.13 -5.95 -24.08
CA ALA A 54 9.46 -6.25 -23.57
C ALA A 54 10.54 -5.39 -24.23
N SER A 55 10.46 -5.19 -25.55
CA SER A 55 11.38 -4.34 -26.29
C SER A 55 11.37 -2.90 -25.79
N LYS A 56 10.18 -2.36 -25.47
CA LYS A 56 10.01 -1.02 -24.89
C LYS A 56 10.55 -0.92 -23.46
N LEU A 57 10.37 -1.96 -22.63
CA LEU A 57 10.92 -1.99 -21.27
C LEU A 57 12.45 -2.02 -21.25
N LEU A 58 13.07 -2.81 -22.13
CA LEU A 58 14.52 -2.91 -22.26
C LEU A 58 15.16 -1.61 -22.76
N SER A 59 14.44 -0.87 -23.61
CA SER A 59 14.91 0.41 -24.14
C SER A 59 14.88 1.55 -23.10
N GLY A 60 14.01 1.45 -22.08
CA GLY A 60 13.81 2.50 -21.09
C GLY A 60 14.69 2.42 -19.83
N ASN A 61 15.23 1.24 -19.50
CA ASN A 61 15.99 1.01 -18.27
C ASN A 61 17.43 0.56 -18.56
N SER A 62 18.41 1.27 -17.99
CA SER A 62 19.85 1.02 -18.15
C SER A 62 20.40 -0.19 -17.36
N GLN A 63 19.54 -1.12 -16.93
CA GLN A 63 19.92 -2.35 -16.22
C GLN A 63 19.11 -3.55 -16.75
N PRO A 64 19.75 -4.62 -17.26
CA PRO A 64 19.06 -5.76 -17.83
C PRO A 64 18.65 -6.73 -16.72
N ILE A 65 17.45 -6.54 -16.16
CA ILE A 65 16.86 -7.49 -15.20
C ILE A 65 16.01 -8.55 -15.93
N LEU A 66 15.54 -8.26 -17.14
CA LEU A 66 14.64 -9.13 -17.90
C LEU A 66 15.39 -9.80 -19.05
N SER A 67 15.47 -11.13 -19.04
CA SER A 67 15.95 -11.90 -20.18
C SER A 67 14.84 -11.98 -21.25
N PRO A 68 15.15 -11.82 -22.55
CA PRO A 68 14.17 -12.04 -23.62
C PRO A 68 13.58 -13.46 -23.57
N ASP A 69 14.38 -14.45 -23.18
CA ASP A 69 13.93 -15.86 -23.03
C ASP A 69 12.83 -16.00 -21.96
N ASP A 70 12.90 -15.22 -20.88
CA ASP A 70 11.90 -15.26 -19.81
C ASP A 70 10.56 -14.70 -20.30
N VAL A 71 10.60 -13.66 -21.14
CA VAL A 71 9.40 -13.05 -21.74
C VAL A 71 8.76 -14.02 -22.73
N GLN A 72 9.55 -14.67 -23.57
CA GLN A 72 9.07 -15.68 -24.50
C GLN A 72 8.50 -16.89 -23.76
N HIS A 73 9.14 -17.31 -22.66
CA HIS A 73 8.60 -18.37 -21.83
C HIS A 73 7.25 -17.96 -21.21
N LEU A 74 7.15 -16.72 -20.70
CA LEU A 74 5.91 -16.17 -20.14
C LEU A 74 4.77 -16.15 -21.17
N SER A 75 5.00 -15.73 -22.42
CA SER A 75 3.96 -15.68 -23.46
C SER A 75 3.43 -17.07 -23.85
N SER A 76 4.28 -18.09 -23.75
CA SER A 76 3.90 -19.49 -24.03
C SER A 76 2.96 -20.11 -22.98
N LEU A 77 2.83 -19.51 -21.80
CA LEU A 77 2.01 -20.06 -20.72
C LEU A 77 0.51 -19.84 -20.98
N ARG A 78 -0.27 -20.93 -20.99
CA ARG A 78 -1.73 -20.88 -21.20
C ARG A 78 -2.47 -20.00 -20.19
N CYS A 79 -2.00 -19.95 -18.94
CA CYS A 79 -2.59 -19.09 -17.91
C CYS A 79 -2.41 -17.61 -18.21
N VAL A 80 -1.32 -17.23 -18.88
CA VAL A 80 -1.03 -15.86 -19.30
C VAL A 80 -1.98 -15.46 -20.42
N GLN A 81 -2.15 -16.30 -21.44
CA GLN A 81 -3.09 -16.06 -22.54
C GLN A 81 -4.55 -15.92 -22.04
N ALA A 82 -4.96 -16.75 -21.08
CA ALA A 82 -6.25 -16.60 -20.43
C ALA A 82 -6.36 -15.29 -19.64
N ALA A 83 -5.32 -14.92 -18.91
CA ALA A 83 -5.25 -13.69 -18.14
C ALA A 83 -5.25 -12.42 -18.99
N MET A 84 -4.74 -12.46 -20.22
CA MET A 84 -4.79 -11.33 -21.15
C MET A 84 -6.22 -10.85 -21.41
N ARG A 85 -7.22 -11.73 -21.38
CA ARG A 85 -8.64 -11.35 -21.57
C ARG A 85 -9.18 -10.45 -20.45
N HIS A 86 -8.52 -10.40 -19.29
CA HIS A 86 -8.89 -9.54 -18.18
C HIS A 86 -8.27 -8.15 -18.24
N VAL A 87 -7.16 -7.98 -18.97
CA VAL A 87 -6.41 -6.71 -19.05
C VAL A 87 -6.45 -6.06 -20.43
N CYS A 88 -6.83 -6.82 -21.46
CA CYS A 88 -6.91 -6.36 -22.84
C CYS A 88 -8.35 -6.41 -23.36
N ASP A 89 -8.64 -5.48 -24.26
CA ASP A 89 -9.69 -5.69 -25.27
C ASP A 89 -9.19 -6.76 -26.24
N TYR A 90 -10.09 -7.62 -26.70
CA TYR A 90 -9.74 -8.65 -27.69
C TYR A 90 -10.78 -8.70 -28.80
N LYS A 91 -10.33 -9.11 -29.99
CA LYS A 91 -11.18 -9.36 -31.16
C LYS A 91 -10.80 -10.70 -31.76
N GLU A 92 -11.81 -11.51 -32.03
CA GLU A 92 -11.66 -12.77 -32.74
C GLU A 92 -11.84 -12.47 -34.23
N ILE A 93 -10.77 -12.55 -35.02
CA ILE A 93 -10.81 -12.30 -36.46
C ILE A 93 -11.22 -13.58 -37.18
N THR A 94 -10.62 -14.70 -36.77
CA THR A 94 -10.95 -16.06 -37.22
C THR A 94 -10.98 -16.99 -36.00
N ALA A 95 -11.41 -18.25 -36.18
CA ALA A 95 -11.48 -19.24 -35.10
C ALA A 95 -10.13 -19.49 -34.39
N GLU A 96 -9.02 -19.16 -35.05
CA GLU A 96 -7.65 -19.38 -34.55
C GLU A 96 -6.92 -18.06 -34.21
N VAL A 97 -7.32 -16.93 -34.81
CA VAL A 97 -6.62 -15.66 -34.66
C VAL A 97 -7.41 -14.71 -33.76
N VAL A 98 -6.89 -14.54 -32.54
CA VAL A 98 -7.35 -13.54 -31.57
C VAL A 98 -6.30 -12.47 -31.43
N VAL A 99 -6.72 -11.22 -31.59
CA VAL A 99 -5.85 -10.05 -31.43
C VAL A 99 -6.25 -9.28 -30.19
N TYR A 100 -5.26 -8.68 -29.53
CA TYR A 100 -5.37 -8.04 -28.23
C TYR A 100 -4.89 -6.60 -28.27
N ARG A 101 -5.45 -5.78 -27.38
CA ARG A 101 -5.04 -4.41 -27.13
C ARG A 101 -5.20 -4.10 -25.65
N TYR A 102 -4.16 -3.61 -24.99
CA TYR A 102 -4.23 -3.27 -23.57
C TYR A 102 -5.30 -2.19 -23.30
N SER A 103 -6.10 -2.39 -22.27
CA SER A 103 -7.25 -1.55 -21.94
C SER A 103 -7.28 -1.25 -20.44
N ALA A 104 -7.06 0.01 -20.08
CA ALA A 104 -7.08 0.46 -18.69
C ALA A 104 -8.44 0.23 -18.02
N GLU A 105 -9.54 0.32 -18.79
CA GLU A 105 -10.90 0.07 -18.30
C GLU A 105 -11.12 -1.41 -17.93
N ARG A 106 -10.60 -2.33 -18.76
CA ARG A 106 -10.63 -3.78 -18.46
C ARG A 106 -9.84 -4.08 -17.19
N VAL A 107 -8.65 -3.49 -17.05
CA VAL A 107 -7.83 -3.59 -15.83
C VAL A 107 -8.61 -3.11 -14.61
N GLN A 108 -9.23 -1.93 -14.66
CA GLN A 108 -10.04 -1.42 -13.55
C GLN A 108 -11.20 -2.35 -13.21
N THR A 109 -11.92 -2.86 -14.21
CA THR A 109 -13.01 -3.82 -14.02
C THR A 109 -12.54 -5.10 -13.33
N TYR A 110 -11.39 -5.62 -13.76
CA TYR A 110 -10.77 -6.80 -13.16
C TYR A 110 -10.37 -6.56 -11.70
N LEU A 111 -9.69 -5.44 -11.44
CA LEU A 111 -9.25 -5.08 -10.09
C LEU A 111 -10.43 -4.86 -9.14
N ARG A 112 -11.53 -4.26 -9.62
CA ARG A 112 -12.77 -4.14 -8.83
C ARG A 112 -13.35 -5.50 -8.49
N THR A 113 -13.44 -6.40 -9.47
CA THR A 113 -13.90 -7.78 -9.24
C THR A 113 -13.01 -8.51 -8.23
N LYS A 114 -11.69 -8.31 -8.32
CA LYS A 114 -10.71 -8.90 -7.40
C LYS A 114 -10.88 -8.37 -5.97
N ALA A 115 -11.00 -7.05 -5.81
CA ALA A 115 -11.21 -6.40 -4.53
C ALA A 115 -12.54 -6.86 -3.89
N ALA A 116 -13.63 -6.90 -4.67
CA ALA A 116 -14.92 -7.38 -4.23
C ALA A 116 -14.90 -8.84 -3.76
N ARG A 117 -14.14 -9.70 -4.44
CA ARG A 117 -13.96 -11.10 -4.01
C ARG A 117 -13.16 -11.19 -2.70
N LEU A 118 -12.09 -10.40 -2.57
CA LEU A 118 -11.25 -10.37 -1.37
C LEU A 118 -11.97 -9.75 -0.16
N SER A 119 -12.94 -8.86 -0.39
CA SER A 119 -13.75 -8.23 0.65
C SER A 119 -14.88 -9.12 1.16
N GLN A 120 -15.15 -10.27 0.52
CA GLN A 120 -16.14 -11.22 1.00
C GLN A 120 -15.81 -11.68 2.42
N LYS A 121 -16.85 -11.83 3.24
CA LYS A 121 -16.73 -12.23 4.65
C LYS A 121 -15.86 -13.49 4.80
N ASP A 122 -16.19 -14.52 4.04
CA ASP A 122 -15.53 -15.83 4.10
C ASP A 122 -14.04 -15.78 3.76
N VAL A 123 -13.61 -14.83 2.94
CA VAL A 123 -12.20 -14.65 2.55
C VAL A 123 -11.47 -13.76 3.53
N SER A 124 -12.09 -12.63 3.90
CA SER A 124 -11.49 -11.64 4.80
C SER A 124 -11.27 -12.19 6.22
N GLU A 125 -12.17 -13.04 6.71
CA GLU A 125 -12.11 -13.62 8.07
C GLU A 125 -11.08 -14.74 8.22
N LEU A 126 -10.54 -15.28 7.11
CA LEU A 126 -9.41 -16.21 7.15
C LEU A 126 -8.16 -15.53 7.72
N SER A 127 -8.03 -14.22 7.54
CA SER A 127 -6.90 -13.45 8.05
C SER A 127 -7.17 -12.97 9.47
N ARG A 128 -6.59 -13.68 10.46
CA ARG A 128 -6.64 -13.28 11.87
C ARG A 128 -6.16 -11.86 12.12
N THR A 129 -5.19 -11.39 11.33
CA THR A 129 -4.66 -10.02 11.45
C THR A 129 -5.69 -8.98 11.04
N LEU A 130 -6.45 -9.22 9.96
CA LEU A 130 -7.52 -8.33 9.54
C LEU A 130 -8.64 -8.31 10.57
N THR A 131 -9.09 -9.47 11.04
CA THR A 131 -10.12 -9.56 12.09
C THR A 131 -9.71 -8.81 13.35
N ARG A 132 -8.46 -8.94 13.79
CA ARG A 132 -7.95 -8.19 14.95
C ARG A 132 -7.90 -6.69 14.69
N GLY A 133 -7.58 -6.27 13.46
CA GLY A 133 -7.65 -4.88 13.03
C GLY A 133 -9.08 -4.33 13.15
N PHE A 134 -10.04 -5.00 12.51
CA PHE A 134 -11.44 -4.60 12.55
C PHE A 134 -12.02 -4.57 13.97
N ALA A 135 -11.65 -5.54 14.82
CA ALA A 135 -12.06 -5.55 16.23
C ALA A 135 -11.44 -4.39 17.01
N LYS A 136 -10.17 -4.04 16.76
CA LYS A 136 -9.50 -2.88 17.38
C LYS A 136 -10.17 -1.58 16.98
N ASP A 137 -10.63 -1.50 15.73
CA ASP A 137 -11.33 -0.34 15.19
C ASP A 137 -12.82 -0.32 15.59
N GLY A 138 -13.29 -1.25 16.43
CA GLY A 138 -14.67 -1.34 16.88
C GLY A 138 -15.68 -1.77 15.80
N LEU A 139 -15.22 -2.11 14.60
CA LEU A 139 -16.10 -2.40 13.46
C LEU A 139 -16.86 -3.73 13.58
N MET A 140 -16.53 -4.55 14.57
CA MET A 140 -17.12 -5.87 14.81
C MET A 140 -18.34 -5.83 15.75
N GLU A 141 -18.80 -4.65 16.17
CA GLU A 141 -20.00 -4.49 17.00
C GLU A 141 -21.29 -4.54 16.16
N ASP A 142 -22.37 -5.06 16.75
CA ASP A 142 -23.67 -5.19 16.11
C ASP A 142 -24.20 -3.83 15.62
N GLY A 143 -24.75 -3.78 14.40
CA GLY A 143 -25.31 -2.57 13.79
C GLY A 143 -24.33 -1.73 12.95
N ARG A 144 -23.05 -2.14 12.82
CA ARG A 144 -22.03 -1.47 11.97
C ARG A 144 -21.61 -2.26 10.74
N GLU A 145 -22.48 -3.14 10.24
CA GLU A 145 -22.17 -4.06 9.15
C GLU A 145 -21.79 -3.34 7.84
N ASP A 146 -22.44 -2.22 7.53
CA ASP A 146 -22.15 -1.44 6.32
C ASP A 146 -20.75 -0.82 6.35
N ILE A 147 -20.37 -0.24 7.50
CA ILE A 147 -19.04 0.34 7.72
C ILE A 147 -17.98 -0.77 7.72
N LEU A 148 -18.30 -1.92 8.31
CA LEU A 148 -17.43 -3.10 8.28
C LEU A 148 -17.22 -3.62 6.85
N ASN A 149 -18.27 -3.65 6.02
CA ASN A 149 -18.17 -4.04 4.62
C ASN A 149 -17.28 -3.05 3.82
N ALA A 150 -17.43 -1.75 4.06
CA ALA A 150 -16.55 -0.74 3.49
C ALA A 150 -15.09 -0.90 3.95
N ALA A 151 -14.87 -1.24 5.23
CA ALA A 151 -13.54 -1.50 5.78
C ALA A 151 -12.89 -2.76 5.18
N ARG A 152 -13.66 -3.85 5.00
CA ARG A 152 -13.20 -5.06 4.30
C ARG A 152 -12.80 -4.74 2.87
N LEU A 153 -13.59 -3.93 2.17
CA LEU A 153 -13.30 -3.51 0.80
C LEU A 153 -12.03 -2.66 0.73
N ARG A 154 -11.85 -1.69 1.64
CA ARG A 154 -10.63 -0.89 1.72
C ARG A 154 -9.39 -1.76 1.99
N ALA A 155 -9.48 -2.67 2.97
CA ALA A 155 -8.39 -3.60 3.27
C ALA A 155 -8.06 -4.52 2.08
N ALA A 156 -9.07 -4.92 1.30
CA ALA A 156 -8.87 -5.67 0.06
C ALA A 156 -8.13 -4.84 -1.01
N CYS A 157 -8.51 -3.57 -1.20
CA CYS A 157 -7.80 -2.65 -2.09
C CYS A 157 -6.34 -2.47 -1.66
N ASP A 158 -6.09 -2.33 -0.36
CA ASP A 158 -4.74 -2.19 0.21
C ASP A 158 -3.90 -3.45 -0.04
N LEU A 159 -4.48 -4.65 0.10
CA LEU A 159 -3.78 -5.90 -0.18
C LEU A 159 -3.42 -6.04 -1.67
N VAL A 160 -4.30 -5.58 -2.57
CA VAL A 160 -4.05 -5.56 -4.01
C VAL A 160 -2.98 -4.52 -4.38
N SER A 161 -2.87 -3.42 -3.64
CA SER A 161 -1.90 -2.33 -3.90
C SER A 161 -0.45 -2.79 -3.90
N HIS A 162 -0.11 -3.83 -3.12
CA HIS A 162 1.25 -4.38 -3.08
C HIS A 162 1.74 -4.96 -4.41
N TYR A 163 0.83 -5.21 -5.34
CA TYR A 163 1.12 -5.77 -6.67
C TYR A 163 0.91 -4.75 -7.80
N LEU A 164 0.59 -3.50 -7.48
CA LEU A 164 0.22 -2.48 -8.46
C LEU A 164 1.12 -1.25 -8.37
N ALA A 165 1.23 -0.54 -9.50
CA ALA A 165 1.76 0.81 -9.50
C ALA A 165 0.79 1.77 -8.77
N ARG A 166 1.34 2.80 -8.14
CA ARG A 166 0.62 3.71 -7.25
C ARG A 166 -0.56 4.40 -7.93
N ASP A 167 -0.40 4.81 -9.18
CA ASP A 167 -1.41 5.52 -9.95
C ASP A 167 -2.64 4.63 -10.29
N ILE A 168 -2.41 3.34 -10.57
CA ILE A 168 -3.49 2.38 -10.80
C ILE A 168 -4.28 2.14 -9.52
N TYR A 169 -3.57 2.05 -8.39
CA TYR A 169 -4.19 1.94 -7.07
C TYR A 169 -5.02 3.18 -6.71
N GLU A 170 -4.52 4.39 -6.97
CA GLU A 170 -5.26 5.64 -6.76
C GLU A 170 -6.54 5.67 -7.61
N SER A 171 -6.48 5.22 -8.87
CA SER A 171 -7.65 5.09 -9.74
C SER A 171 -8.65 4.01 -9.27
N LEU A 172 -8.17 2.94 -8.64
CA LEU A 172 -9.02 1.92 -8.03
C LEU A 172 -9.73 2.48 -6.80
N LEU A 173 -9.00 3.17 -5.92
CA LEU A 173 -9.58 3.80 -4.73
C LEU A 173 -10.62 4.86 -5.09
N SER A 174 -10.35 5.71 -6.09
CA SER A 174 -11.28 6.74 -6.53
C SER A 174 -12.58 6.18 -7.13
N SER A 175 -12.61 4.88 -7.44
CA SER A 175 -13.82 4.22 -7.95
C SER A 175 -14.81 3.78 -6.87
N TYR A 176 -14.45 3.92 -5.59
CA TYR A 176 -15.29 3.54 -4.45
C TYR A 176 -15.56 4.73 -3.54
N ASP A 177 -16.71 4.71 -2.87
CA ASP A 177 -17.04 5.68 -1.82
C ASP A 177 -16.71 5.09 -0.44
N PHE A 178 -15.77 5.73 0.26
CA PHE A 178 -15.37 5.39 1.62
C PHE A 178 -15.72 6.48 2.65
N ALA A 179 -16.57 7.46 2.29
CA ALA A 179 -16.83 8.63 3.14
C ALA A 179 -17.33 8.25 4.54
N ALA A 180 -18.27 7.30 4.65
CA ALA A 180 -18.79 6.84 5.93
C ALA A 180 -17.70 6.20 6.82
N LEU A 181 -16.79 5.43 6.20
CA LEU A 181 -15.66 4.82 6.89
C LEU A 181 -14.64 5.87 7.36
N ASP A 182 -14.33 6.85 6.51
CA ASP A 182 -13.38 7.91 6.85
C ASP A 182 -13.88 8.79 8.01
N ILE A 183 -15.19 9.07 8.06
CA ILE A 183 -15.82 9.77 9.18
C ILE A 183 -15.66 8.95 10.48
N HIS A 184 -15.96 7.65 10.43
CA HIS A 184 -15.83 6.76 11.60
C HIS A 184 -14.37 6.67 12.09
N MET A 185 -13.42 6.50 11.18
CA MET A 185 -11.98 6.48 11.51
C MET A 185 -11.50 7.81 12.09
N LYS A 186 -12.08 8.93 11.67
CA LYS A 186 -11.76 10.25 12.23
C LYS A 186 -12.27 10.38 13.66
N ILE A 187 -13.53 10.00 13.91
CA ILE A 187 -14.12 10.00 15.27
C ILE A 187 -13.26 9.15 16.22
N LEU A 188 -12.87 7.95 15.79
CA LEU A 188 -12.07 7.04 16.62
C LEU A 188 -10.68 7.64 16.95
N LYS A 189 -10.04 8.31 15.98
CA LYS A 189 -8.77 9.02 16.21
C LYS A 189 -8.94 10.17 17.19
N ASP A 190 -9.99 10.96 17.05
CA ASP A 190 -10.27 12.12 17.92
C ASP A 190 -10.55 11.67 19.36
N GLU A 191 -11.32 10.59 19.55
CA GLU A 191 -11.56 9.96 20.85
C GLU A 191 -10.27 9.43 21.48
N ALA A 192 -9.44 8.73 20.69
CA ALA A 192 -8.15 8.21 21.17
C ALA A 192 -7.20 9.34 21.61
N MET A 193 -7.17 10.46 20.87
CA MET A 193 -6.39 11.65 21.22
C MET A 193 -6.92 12.32 22.50
N ALA A 194 -8.24 12.45 22.66
CA ALA A 194 -8.84 13.01 23.87
C ALA A 194 -8.52 12.17 25.12
N VAL A 195 -8.59 10.83 25.02
CA VAL A 195 -8.22 9.92 26.12
C VAL A 195 -6.73 10.01 26.44
N ALA A 196 -5.86 10.14 25.44
CA ALA A 196 -4.43 10.31 25.65
C ALA A 196 -4.10 11.62 26.36
N ALA A 197 -4.72 12.74 25.95
CA ALA A 197 -4.58 14.04 26.59
C ALA A 197 -5.08 14.02 28.05
N ALA A 198 -6.23 13.39 28.31
CA ALA A 198 -6.75 13.22 29.67
C ALA A 198 -5.80 12.40 30.56
N LYS A 199 -5.15 11.37 30.02
CA LYS A 199 -4.14 10.58 30.75
C LYS A 199 -2.86 11.38 31.02
N MET A 200 -2.39 12.20 30.07
CA MET A 200 -1.24 13.08 30.29
C MET A 200 -1.55 14.12 31.38
N ASN A 201 -2.71 14.78 31.32
CA ASN A 201 -3.15 15.72 32.35
C ASN A 201 -3.27 15.06 33.74
N ALA A 202 -3.72 13.80 33.81
CA ALA A 202 -3.79 13.05 35.07
C ALA A 202 -2.42 12.62 35.62
N ILE A 203 -1.41 12.47 34.77
CA ILE A 203 -0.02 12.19 35.17
C ILE A 203 0.63 13.49 35.65
N GLU A 204 0.47 14.60 34.93
CA GLU A 204 0.97 15.92 35.32
C GLU A 204 0.35 16.43 36.63
N ALA A 205 -0.95 16.18 36.86
CA ALA A 205 -1.62 16.49 38.13
C ALA A 205 -1.14 15.62 39.30
N LYS A 206 -0.59 14.43 39.04
CA LYS A 206 0.03 13.58 40.07
C LYS A 206 1.49 13.95 40.34
N GLU A 207 2.22 14.45 39.35
CA GLU A 207 3.61 14.91 39.52
C GLU A 207 3.70 16.31 40.13
N SER A 208 2.69 17.17 39.96
CA SER A 208 2.61 18.49 40.59
C SER A 208 2.04 18.50 42.01
N GLY A 209 1.63 17.34 42.54
CA GLY A 209 1.06 17.19 43.89
C GLY A 209 2.05 16.77 44.98
N ASP A 210 3.29 16.42 44.68
CA ASP A 210 4.25 15.88 45.67
C ASP A 210 5.27 16.94 46.15
N SER A 211 4.76 18.09 46.61
CA SER A 211 5.58 19.14 47.24
C SER A 211 4.82 19.90 48.32
N LYS A 212 4.19 19.17 49.25
CA LYS A 212 3.91 19.65 50.61
C LYS A 212 3.48 18.49 51.50
N GLU A 213 4.43 17.97 52.29
CA GLU A 213 4.29 17.77 53.74
C GLU A 213 5.52 17.06 54.31
N THR A 214 6.30 17.82 55.06
CA THR A 214 7.28 17.33 56.03
C THR A 214 6.56 16.83 57.29
N ASN A 215 6.97 15.64 57.74
CA ASN A 215 6.76 15.03 59.07
C ASN A 215 5.32 14.76 59.51
N ASP A 216 4.88 13.49 59.41
CA ASP A 216 4.87 12.67 60.62
C ASP A 216 4.92 11.16 60.31
N GLN A 217 5.53 10.42 61.23
CA GLN A 217 5.81 9.00 61.14
C GLN A 217 4.54 8.16 61.31
N THR A 218 4.34 7.13 60.50
CA THR A 218 4.04 5.73 60.94
C THR A 218 3.71 4.80 59.75
N ASN A 219 4.35 3.62 59.75
CA ASN A 219 4.00 2.35 59.10
C ASN A 219 2.91 2.32 58.00
N ASP A 220 3.30 1.99 56.76
CA ASP A 220 3.11 0.65 56.16
C ASP A 220 3.34 0.64 54.63
N LYS A 221 4.06 -0.40 54.16
CA LYS A 221 4.15 -0.96 52.79
C LYS A 221 3.87 -0.02 51.59
N LYS A 222 4.91 0.66 51.07
CA LYS A 222 4.90 1.27 49.72
C LYS A 222 5.96 0.65 48.80
N ARG A 223 5.49 0.06 47.69
CA ARG A 223 6.30 -0.57 46.62
C ARG A 223 7.29 0.44 46.02
N LYS A 224 8.57 0.04 45.93
CA LYS A 224 9.60 0.77 45.18
C LYS A 224 9.18 0.97 43.71
N PRO A 225 9.40 2.15 43.10
CA PRO A 225 9.18 2.34 41.68
C PRO A 225 10.14 1.42 40.92
N ARG A 226 9.56 0.54 40.10
CA ARG A 226 10.29 -0.45 39.32
C ARG A 226 10.90 0.25 38.11
N ASN A 227 12.06 0.87 38.31
CA ASN A 227 12.91 1.30 37.21
C ASN A 227 13.22 0.09 36.32
N SER A 228 13.12 0.26 35.00
CA SER A 228 13.28 -0.85 34.06
C SER A 228 14.71 -1.43 34.18
N ALA A 229 14.83 -2.76 34.12
CA ALA A 229 16.11 -3.45 34.28
C ALA A 229 17.18 -3.03 33.25
N GLY A 230 16.78 -2.38 32.15
CA GLY A 230 17.69 -1.79 31.17
C GLY A 230 18.44 -0.56 31.72
N VAL A 231 17.77 0.30 32.49
CA VAL A 231 18.36 1.51 33.07
C VAL A 231 19.33 1.17 34.21
N GLU A 232 19.05 0.11 34.97
CA GLU A 232 19.97 -0.37 36.02
C GLU A 232 21.24 -1.03 35.46
N LYS A 233 21.15 -1.70 34.30
CA LYS A 233 22.33 -2.22 33.60
C LYS A 233 23.18 -1.11 33.00
N LEU A 234 22.57 -0.01 32.53
CA LEU A 234 23.27 1.17 32.01
C LEU A 234 23.95 1.99 33.12
N LYS A 235 23.41 2.03 34.34
CA LYS A 235 24.04 2.70 35.50
C LYS A 235 25.32 2.01 36.02
N LYS A 236 25.57 0.75 35.65
CA LYS A 236 26.79 0.01 36.02
C LYS A 236 27.98 0.23 35.06
N ALA A 237 27.78 0.96 33.96
CA ALA A 237 28.91 1.39 33.14
C ALA A 237 29.67 2.51 33.86
N ASN A 238 30.92 2.24 34.24
CA ASN A 238 31.78 3.23 34.88
C ASN A 238 32.18 4.31 33.85
N THR A 239 31.54 5.48 33.93
CA THR A 239 31.82 6.63 33.05
C THR A 239 33.01 7.47 33.50
N LYS A 240 33.71 7.11 34.60
CA LYS A 240 34.97 7.76 34.98
C LYS A 240 36.09 7.32 34.03
N GLY A 241 36.26 8.07 32.94
CA GLY A 241 37.37 7.90 32.00
C GLY A 241 36.99 8.03 30.53
N MET A 242 35.70 8.01 30.19
CA MET A 242 35.26 8.26 28.81
C MET A 242 35.26 9.76 28.50
N ALA A 243 35.96 10.15 27.43
CA ALA A 243 35.93 11.52 26.93
C ALA A 243 34.48 11.93 26.62
N LYS A 244 34.04 13.07 27.14
CA LYS A 244 32.71 13.59 26.85
C LYS A 244 32.62 13.86 25.35
N LEU A 245 31.53 13.41 24.71
CA LEU A 245 31.27 13.68 23.29
C LEU A 245 31.32 15.19 22.95
N SER A 246 31.11 16.06 23.93
CA SER A 246 31.27 17.51 23.80
C SER A 246 32.70 17.96 23.42
N THR A 247 33.72 17.15 23.68
CA THR A 247 35.11 17.48 23.36
C THR A 247 35.43 17.31 21.87
N PHE A 248 34.59 16.58 21.12
CA PHE A 248 34.77 16.36 19.67
C PHE A 248 34.16 17.47 18.80
N PHE A 249 33.30 18.32 19.36
CA PHE A 249 32.61 19.38 18.62
C PHE A 249 33.19 20.78 18.87
N GLN A 250 34.36 20.88 19.51
CA GLN A 250 35.06 22.15 19.59
C GLN A 250 35.69 22.44 18.23
N GLN A 251 35.19 23.47 17.55
CA GLN A 251 35.79 24.02 16.33
C GLN A 251 37.25 24.38 16.61
N LYS A 252 38.18 23.78 15.84
CA LYS A 252 39.59 24.15 15.86
C LYS A 252 39.71 25.63 15.46
N LYS A 253 40.28 26.45 16.34
CA LYS A 253 40.89 27.72 15.96
C LYS A 253 42.22 27.46 15.28
#